data_AF-A0A8D8SEQ0-F1
#
_entry.id   AF-A0A8D8SEQ0-F1
#
_cell.length_a   1.000
_cell.length_b   1.000
_cell.length_c   1.000
_cell.angle_alpha   90.00
_cell.angle_beta   90.00
_cell.angle_gamma   90.00
#
_symmetry.space_group_name_H-M   'P 1'
#
loop_
_entity.id
_entity.type
_entity.pdbx_description
1 polymer ?
#
loop_
_entity_poly.entity_id
_entity_poly.type
_entity_poly.pdbx_seq_one_letter_code
_entity_poly.pdbx_strand_id
1 'polypeptide(L)'
;MSLATGSRIYAVSSCIQRSPRRTKVSFCPAHYNRESDNIRSDVLYTAESSENKGEFEDAIQLYEVGGNLERALCLMSTSLAQVIARPHEIGPLRPRLRAQAGGMLQRISGHTIGADPSTVRTFTTLVDLCEFFDSYAAQQYAAALEMIQRSELIPFSLSQVEEKVARFKKLDERITRNIPDILYATMSMIYAEFKKLMDEDTLPGLSTDEVTKKKQFLKERARSLTSFSGSIPFRIPGDVNRKLVQMEINMH
;
A
#
# COMPACT_ATOMS: atom_id res chain seq x y z
N MET A 1 -27.97 19.85 30.91
CA MET A 1 -28.14 18.45 31.37
C MET A 1 -27.93 17.56 30.16
N SER A 2 -26.67 17.22 29.86
CA SER A 2 -25.97 15.98 30.26
C SER A 2 -26.10 14.92 29.15
N LEU A 3 -25.18 14.84 28.18
CA LEU A 3 -23.94 14.04 28.24
C LEU A 3 -24.19 12.65 28.85
N ALA A 4 -24.56 11.66 28.02
CA ALA A 4 -24.64 10.25 28.46
C ALA A 4 -24.53 9.18 27.35
N THR A 5 -24.32 9.54 26.07
CA THR A 5 -24.22 8.55 24.96
C THR A 5 -22.79 8.23 24.54
N GLY A 6 -21.79 9.02 24.95
CA GLY A 6 -20.39 8.85 24.56
C GLY A 6 -19.59 7.78 25.32
N SER A 7 -20.10 7.25 26.44
CA SER A 7 -19.30 6.40 27.34
C SER A 7 -19.49 4.88 27.17
N ARG A 8 -20.48 4.43 26.37
CA ARG A 8 -20.73 2.98 26.21
C ARG A 8 -19.87 2.31 25.14
N ILE A 9 -19.39 3.05 24.15
CA ILE A 9 -18.58 2.49 23.06
C ILE A 9 -17.14 2.20 23.54
N TYR A 10 -16.61 3.02 24.45
CA TYR A 10 -15.27 2.83 25.00
C TYR A 10 -15.15 1.65 25.98
N ALA A 11 -16.25 1.18 26.58
CA ALA A 11 -16.21 0.10 27.56
C ALA A 11 -16.01 -1.30 26.94
N VAL A 12 -16.35 -1.47 25.65
CA VAL A 12 -16.26 -2.79 24.98
C VAL A 12 -14.84 -3.08 24.50
N SER A 13 -14.05 -2.04 24.21
CA SER A 13 -12.65 -2.20 23.77
C SER A 13 -11.73 -2.73 24.87
N SER A 14 -12.06 -2.49 26.15
CA SER A 14 -11.23 -2.89 27.29
C SER A 14 -11.43 -4.33 27.81
N CYS A 15 -12.43 -5.08 27.34
CA CYS A 15 -12.75 -6.40 27.90
C CYS A 15 -12.08 -7.59 27.19
N ILE A 16 -11.32 -7.39 26.10
CA ILE A 16 -10.70 -8.48 25.33
C ILE A 16 -9.28 -8.86 25.82
N GLN A 17 -8.70 -8.10 26.76
CA GLN A 17 -7.37 -8.39 27.30
C GLN A 17 -7.37 -8.44 28.84
N ARG A 18 -7.82 -9.55 29.43
CA ARG A 18 -7.24 -10.12 30.66
C ARG A 18 -7.87 -11.49 30.99
N SER A 19 -6.97 -12.41 31.28
CA SER A 19 -7.09 -13.87 31.38
C SER A 19 -7.86 -14.38 32.63
N PRO A 20 -7.69 -15.64 33.09
CA PRO A 20 -8.71 -16.69 33.00
C PRO A 20 -9.11 -17.23 34.39
N ARG A 21 -10.35 -17.06 34.85
CA ARG A 21 -10.84 -17.85 36.00
C ARG A 21 -12.31 -18.27 35.80
N ARG A 22 -12.48 -19.59 35.77
CA ARG A 22 -13.75 -20.30 35.87
C ARG A 22 -14.53 -19.84 37.11
N THR A 23 -15.71 -19.31 36.88
CA THR A 23 -16.86 -19.53 37.77
C THR A 23 -18.02 -19.94 36.87
N LYS A 24 -18.44 -21.20 37.03
CA LYS A 24 -19.61 -21.77 36.33
C LYS A 24 -20.84 -20.98 36.78
N VAL A 25 -21.36 -20.14 35.90
CA VAL A 25 -22.77 -19.74 35.96
C VAL A 25 -23.45 -20.48 34.82
N SER A 26 -24.35 -21.39 35.17
CA SER A 26 -25.22 -22.07 34.22
C SER A 26 -26.19 -21.03 33.64
N PHE A 27 -25.78 -20.38 32.55
CA PHE A 27 -26.58 -19.42 31.80
C PHE A 27 -27.09 -20.11 30.53
N CYS A 28 -28.41 -20.07 30.33
CA CYS A 28 -29.08 -20.60 29.13
C CYS A 28 -28.48 -19.98 27.85
N PRO A 29 -27.92 -20.77 26.91
CA PRO A 29 -27.19 -20.25 25.74
C PRO A 29 -28.05 -19.57 24.67
N ALA A 30 -29.37 -19.71 24.71
CA ALA A 30 -30.24 -19.37 23.57
C ALA A 30 -30.62 -17.88 23.47
N HIS A 31 -30.67 -17.13 24.58
CA HIS A 31 -31.03 -15.71 24.55
C HIS A 31 -29.86 -14.78 24.21
N TYR A 32 -28.62 -15.16 24.57
CA TYR A 32 -27.43 -14.36 24.30
C TYR A 32 -27.04 -14.35 22.80
N ASN A 33 -27.34 -15.43 22.07
CA ASN A 33 -27.04 -15.52 20.64
C ASN A 33 -27.94 -14.60 19.78
N ARG A 34 -29.22 -14.43 20.14
CA ARG A 34 -30.12 -13.49 19.41
C ARG A 34 -29.73 -12.02 19.57
N GLU A 35 -29.29 -11.62 20.77
CA GLU A 35 -28.80 -10.25 20.98
C GLU A 35 -27.47 -10.01 20.26
N SER A 36 -26.57 -11.01 20.24
CA SER A 36 -25.29 -10.92 19.53
C SER A 36 -25.45 -10.78 18.01
N ASP A 37 -26.44 -11.45 17.42
CA ASP A 37 -26.71 -11.34 15.98
C ASP A 37 -27.39 -10.01 15.61
N ASN A 38 -28.28 -9.49 16.46
CA ASN A 38 -28.86 -8.15 16.28
C ASN A 38 -27.79 -7.06 16.42
N ILE A 39 -26.85 -7.19 17.37
CA ILE A 39 -25.75 -6.24 17.52
C ILE A 39 -24.85 -6.26 16.28
N ARG A 40 -24.58 -7.44 15.70
CA ARG A 40 -23.80 -7.53 14.45
C ARG A 40 -24.53 -6.88 13.28
N SER A 41 -25.84 -7.10 13.13
CA SER A 41 -26.60 -6.45 12.06
C SER A 41 -26.65 -4.93 12.21
N ASP A 42 -26.77 -4.43 13.45
CA ASP A 42 -26.77 -2.99 13.73
C ASP A 42 -25.39 -2.36 13.46
N VAL A 43 -24.31 -3.07 13.82
CA VAL A 43 -22.93 -2.64 13.52
C VAL A 43 -22.68 -2.60 12.00
N LEU A 44 -23.18 -3.58 11.26
CA LEU A 44 -23.05 -3.59 9.80
C LEU A 44 -23.89 -2.49 9.14
N TYR A 45 -25.10 -2.21 9.64
CA TYR A 45 -25.93 -1.12 9.16
C TYR A 45 -25.30 0.25 9.42
N THR A 46 -24.73 0.45 10.62
CA THR A 46 -24.00 1.68 10.94
C THR A 46 -22.72 1.82 10.13
N ALA A 47 -22.02 0.71 9.82
CA ALA A 47 -20.88 0.71 8.91
C ALA A 47 -21.26 1.18 7.50
N GLU A 48 -22.34 0.63 6.93
CA GLU A 48 -22.85 1.01 5.60
C GLU A 48 -23.33 2.48 5.57
N SER A 49 -23.97 2.95 6.64
CA SER A 49 -24.33 4.37 6.79
C SER A 49 -23.09 5.27 6.82
N SER A 50 -22.01 4.83 7.47
CA SER A 50 -20.74 5.56 7.57
C SER A 50 -19.98 5.56 6.24
N GLU A 51 -20.03 4.46 5.49
CA GLU A 51 -19.50 4.39 4.12
C GLU A 51 -20.22 5.38 3.19
N ASN A 52 -21.56 5.43 3.25
CA ASN A 52 -22.37 6.38 2.46
C ASN A 52 -22.12 7.85 2.84
N LYS A 53 -21.69 8.12 4.08
CA LYS A 53 -21.29 9.46 4.54
C LYS A 53 -19.86 9.83 4.12
N GLY A 54 -19.06 8.87 3.68
CA GLY A 54 -17.64 9.07 3.34
C GLY A 54 -16.68 9.01 4.53
N GLU A 55 -17.15 8.55 5.70
CA GLU A 55 -16.34 8.39 6.92
C GLU A 55 -15.61 7.03 6.88
N PHE A 56 -14.59 6.92 6.03
CA PHE A 56 -13.91 5.65 5.79
C PHE A 56 -13.20 5.07 7.02
N GLU A 57 -12.60 5.89 7.90
CA GLU A 57 -11.91 5.41 9.10
C GLU A 57 -12.86 4.65 10.05
N ASP A 58 -14.02 5.23 10.32
CA ASP A 58 -15.04 4.66 11.21
C ASP A 58 -15.72 3.44 10.56
N ALA A 59 -16.04 3.53 9.27
CA ALA A 59 -16.60 2.40 8.52
C ALA A 59 -15.68 1.17 8.57
N ILE A 60 -14.37 1.38 8.41
CA ILE A 60 -13.40 0.28 8.46
C ILE A 60 -13.38 -0.38 9.85
N GLN A 61 -13.35 0.41 10.94
CA GLN A 61 -13.39 -0.13 12.31
C GLN A 61 -14.68 -0.91 12.59
N LEU A 62 -15.82 -0.38 12.12
CA LEU A 62 -17.12 -1.05 12.28
C LEU A 62 -17.20 -2.35 11.48
N TYR A 63 -16.67 -2.41 10.27
CA TYR A 63 -16.60 -3.66 9.50
C TYR A 63 -15.68 -4.71 10.13
N GLU A 64 -14.57 -4.29 10.74
CA GLU A 64 -13.71 -5.19 11.52
C GLU A 64 -14.47 -5.80 12.70
N VAL A 65 -15.20 -4.99 13.46
CA VAL A 65 -16.00 -5.44 14.62
C VAL A 65 -17.19 -6.31 14.17
N GLY A 66 -17.81 -5.96 13.03
CA GLY A 66 -18.91 -6.70 12.42
C GLY A 66 -18.50 -8.04 11.79
N GLY A 67 -17.20 -8.33 11.70
CA GLY A 67 -16.68 -9.58 11.14
C GLY A 67 -16.62 -9.64 9.61
N ASN A 68 -16.87 -8.51 8.92
CA ASN A 68 -16.75 -8.43 7.46
C ASN A 68 -15.36 -7.90 7.06
N LEU A 69 -14.37 -8.77 7.16
CA LEU A 69 -12.98 -8.44 6.86
C LEU A 69 -12.76 -8.11 5.37
N GLU A 70 -13.53 -8.71 4.46
CA GLU A 70 -13.40 -8.47 3.03
C GLU A 70 -13.74 -7.03 2.66
N ARG A 71 -14.85 -6.49 3.18
CA ARG A 71 -15.24 -5.09 2.97
C ARG A 71 -14.26 -4.13 3.66
N ALA A 72 -13.85 -4.44 4.89
CA ALA A 72 -12.84 -3.65 5.60
C ALA A 72 -11.52 -3.54 4.79
N LEU A 73 -11.03 -4.66 4.26
CA LEU A 73 -9.82 -4.70 3.43
C LEU A 73 -9.99 -3.94 2.12
N CYS A 74 -11.16 -4.04 1.48
CA CYS A 74 -11.45 -3.29 0.27
C CYS A 74 -11.43 -1.78 0.50
N LEU A 75 -12.13 -1.31 1.54
CA LEU A 75 -12.17 0.11 1.91
C LEU A 75 -10.80 0.64 2.33
N MET A 76 -10.05 -0.16 3.09
CA MET A 76 -8.69 0.20 3.47
C MET A 76 -7.77 0.27 2.26
N SER A 77 -7.85 -0.70 1.34
CA SER A 77 -7.08 -0.69 0.09
C SER A 77 -7.40 0.52 -0.78
N THR A 78 -8.67 0.93 -0.86
CA THR A 78 -9.10 2.14 -1.56
C THR A 78 -8.55 3.40 -0.90
N SER A 79 -8.61 3.47 0.43
CA SER A 79 -8.10 4.62 1.21
C SER A 79 -6.58 4.75 1.07
N LEU A 80 -5.85 3.63 1.18
CA LEU A 80 -4.40 3.59 0.95
C LEU A 80 -4.06 4.00 -0.48
N ALA A 81 -4.74 3.45 -1.49
CA ALA A 81 -4.49 3.76 -2.89
C ALA A 81 -4.67 5.25 -3.24
N GLN A 82 -5.47 6.01 -2.47
CA GLN A 82 -5.62 7.45 -2.64
C GLN A 82 -4.48 8.27 -2.00
N VAL A 83 -3.91 7.76 -0.92
CA VAL A 83 -2.92 8.46 -0.08
C VAL A 83 -1.48 8.12 -0.47
N ILE A 84 -1.24 6.94 -1.05
CA ILE A 84 0.10 6.41 -1.40
C ILE A 84 0.92 7.39 -2.28
N ALA A 85 0.32 7.96 -3.32
CA ALA A 85 1.01 8.81 -4.28
C ALA A 85 1.31 10.24 -3.79
N ARG A 86 0.78 10.65 -2.62
CA ARG A 86 0.89 12.04 -2.11
C ARG A 86 1.77 12.10 -0.86
N PRO A 87 3.11 12.02 -0.99
CA PRO A 87 4.00 11.98 0.17
C PRO A 87 4.07 13.29 0.96
N HIS A 88 3.76 14.44 0.35
CA HIS A 88 4.03 15.77 0.91
C HIS A 88 2.81 16.59 1.36
N GLU A 89 1.57 16.16 1.08
CA GLU A 89 0.38 17.00 1.33
C GLU A 89 -0.42 16.62 2.58
N ILE A 90 -0.23 15.41 3.14
CA ILE A 90 -1.25 14.84 4.03
C ILE A 90 -0.71 14.56 5.44
N GLY A 91 -0.30 15.63 6.13
CA GLY A 91 -0.08 15.73 7.59
C GLY A 91 -0.07 14.43 8.44
N PRO A 92 -0.86 14.35 9.54
CA PRO A 92 -0.86 13.17 10.43
C PRO A 92 -1.73 12.01 9.93
N LEU A 93 -2.39 12.11 8.77
CA LEU A 93 -3.34 11.10 8.28
C LEU A 93 -2.65 9.86 7.71
N ARG A 94 -1.59 10.03 6.91
CA ARG A 94 -0.86 8.91 6.31
C ARG A 94 -0.24 7.98 7.38
N PRO A 95 0.44 8.48 8.43
CA PRO A 95 0.95 7.63 9.50
C PRO A 95 -0.16 6.87 10.25
N ARG A 96 -1.32 7.49 10.46
CA ARG A 96 -2.49 6.85 11.10
C ARG A 96 -3.05 5.71 10.26
N LEU A 97 -3.31 5.94 8.97
CA LEU A 97 -3.78 4.91 8.05
C LEU A 97 -2.77 3.76 7.91
N ARG A 98 -1.47 4.08 7.88
CA ARG A 98 -0.40 3.07 7.88
C ARG A 98 -0.41 2.24 9.16
N ALA A 99 -0.51 2.88 10.33
CA ALA A 99 -0.55 2.16 11.62
C ALA A 99 -1.78 1.23 11.69
N GLN A 100 -2.94 1.71 11.23
CA GLN A 100 -4.16 0.91 11.16
C GLN A 100 -4.03 -0.24 10.16
N ALA A 101 -3.40 -0.02 8.99
CA ALA A 101 -3.11 -1.08 8.02
C ALA A 101 -2.14 -2.13 8.57
N GLY A 102 -1.11 -1.71 9.30
CA GLY A 102 -0.17 -2.62 9.96
C GLY A 102 -0.85 -3.48 11.04
N GLY A 103 -1.76 -2.88 11.82
CA GLY A 103 -2.59 -3.61 12.78
C GLY A 103 -3.50 -4.65 12.11
N MET A 104 -4.12 -4.29 10.98
CA MET A 104 -4.89 -5.23 10.14
C MET A 104 -4.03 -6.38 9.63
N LEU A 105 -2.86 -6.07 9.09
CA LEU A 105 -1.96 -7.05 8.49
C LEU A 105 -1.54 -8.12 9.52
N GLN A 106 -1.14 -7.70 10.73
CA GLN A 106 -0.79 -8.64 11.80
C GLN A 106 -1.96 -9.52 12.22
N ARG A 107 -3.19 -8.98 12.25
CA ARG A 107 -4.40 -9.74 12.60
C ARG A 107 -4.76 -10.76 11.52
N ILE A 108 -4.62 -10.39 10.25
CA ILE A 108 -4.84 -11.27 9.09
C ILE A 108 -3.83 -12.40 9.05
N SER A 109 -2.56 -12.14 9.36
CA SER A 109 -1.54 -13.18 9.46
C SER A 109 -1.76 -14.17 10.61
N GLY A 110 -2.52 -13.78 11.64
CA GLY A 110 -2.81 -14.60 12.83
C GLY A 110 -4.16 -15.33 12.82
N HIS A 111 -5.10 -15.00 11.93
CA HIS A 111 -6.44 -15.59 11.87
C HIS A 111 -6.67 -16.35 10.56
N THR A 112 -7.48 -17.41 10.60
CA THR A 112 -7.97 -18.08 9.38
C THR A 112 -8.82 -17.10 8.58
N ILE A 113 -8.27 -16.64 7.46
CA ILE A 113 -8.77 -15.50 6.70
C ILE A 113 -10.11 -15.87 6.03
N GLY A 114 -11.20 -15.22 6.46
CA GLY A 114 -12.51 -15.29 5.82
C GLY A 114 -12.68 -14.32 4.64
N ALA A 115 -11.57 -13.88 4.03
CA ALA A 115 -11.54 -12.90 2.94
C ALA A 115 -10.88 -13.50 1.70
N ASP A 116 -11.29 -13.02 0.53
CA ASP A 116 -10.76 -13.50 -0.74
C ASP A 116 -9.22 -13.31 -0.84
N PRO A 117 -8.46 -14.34 -1.25
CA PRO A 117 -7.00 -14.25 -1.34
C PRO A 117 -6.50 -13.12 -2.26
N SER A 118 -7.27 -12.73 -3.29
CA SER A 118 -6.87 -11.65 -4.19
C SER A 118 -6.95 -10.28 -3.52
N THR A 119 -7.97 -10.06 -2.67
CA THR A 119 -8.13 -8.83 -1.87
C THR A 119 -7.01 -8.71 -0.85
N VAL A 120 -6.66 -9.80 -0.17
CA VAL A 120 -5.55 -9.83 0.78
C VAL A 120 -4.23 -9.51 0.09
N ARG A 121 -3.95 -10.13 -1.05
CA ARG A 121 -2.72 -9.87 -1.83
C ARG A 121 -2.64 -8.42 -2.31
N THR A 122 -3.78 -7.85 -2.73
CA THR A 122 -3.85 -6.44 -3.14
C THR A 122 -3.52 -5.53 -1.96
N PHE A 123 -4.12 -5.80 -0.80
CA PHE A 123 -3.86 -5.06 0.42
C PHE A 123 -2.40 -5.14 0.86
N THR A 124 -1.80 -6.33 0.91
CA THR A 124 -0.37 -6.49 1.29
C THR A 124 0.55 -5.74 0.33
N THR A 125 0.27 -5.81 -0.97
CA THR A 125 1.04 -5.07 -1.98
C THR A 125 0.94 -3.56 -1.78
N LEU A 126 -0.25 -3.04 -1.44
CA LEU A 126 -0.44 -1.60 -1.15
C LEU A 126 0.29 -1.15 0.12
N VAL A 127 0.37 -2.00 1.14
CA VAL A 127 1.15 -1.72 2.35
C VAL A 127 2.64 -1.69 2.04
N ASP A 128 3.16 -2.65 1.26
CA ASP A 128 4.55 -2.64 0.78
C ASP A 128 4.85 -1.37 -0.03
N LEU A 129 3.93 -0.93 -0.88
CA LEU A 129 4.04 0.31 -1.64
C LEU A 129 4.10 1.55 -0.73
N CYS A 130 3.34 1.58 0.36
CA CYS A 130 3.42 2.68 1.32
C CYS A 130 4.84 2.81 1.91
N GLU A 131 5.47 1.68 2.25
CA GLU A 131 6.83 1.64 2.79
C GLU A 131 7.90 1.99 1.75
N PHE A 132 7.68 1.61 0.50
CA PHE A 132 8.50 2.08 -0.62
C PHE A 132 8.49 3.61 -0.72
N PHE A 133 7.31 4.25 -0.71
CA PHE A 133 7.22 5.72 -0.81
C PHE A 133 7.74 6.43 0.45
N ASP A 134 7.63 5.82 1.63
CA ASP A 134 8.26 6.34 2.86
C ASP A 134 9.79 6.31 2.75
N SER A 135 10.35 5.20 2.28
CA SER A 135 11.80 5.05 2.04
C SER A 135 12.31 6.01 0.96
N TYR A 136 11.51 6.24 -0.10
CA TYR A 136 11.79 7.24 -1.12
C TYR A 136 11.82 8.66 -0.54
N ALA A 137 10.84 9.03 0.31
CA ALA A 137 10.81 10.32 0.98
C ALA A 137 11.99 10.51 1.96
N ALA A 138 12.44 9.43 2.59
CA ALA A 138 13.64 9.40 3.43
C ALA A 138 14.97 9.41 2.65
N GLN A 139 14.93 9.48 1.30
CA GLN A 139 16.09 9.42 0.40
C GLN A 139 16.92 8.13 0.51
N GLN A 140 16.34 7.06 1.06
CA GLN A 140 16.97 5.75 1.20
C GLN A 140 16.81 4.95 -0.10
N TYR A 141 17.51 5.38 -1.16
CA TYR A 141 17.29 4.85 -2.51
C TYR A 141 17.61 3.36 -2.67
N ALA A 142 18.66 2.86 -2.02
CA ALA A 142 19.04 1.45 -2.11
C ALA A 142 17.95 0.51 -1.55
N ALA A 143 17.44 0.83 -0.35
CA ALA A 143 16.38 0.05 0.29
C ALA A 143 15.08 0.08 -0.53
N ALA A 144 14.67 1.26 -0.98
CA ALA A 144 13.48 1.40 -1.80
C ALA A 144 13.59 0.67 -3.16
N LEU A 145 14.76 0.64 -3.80
CA LEU A 145 14.98 -0.12 -5.04
C LEU A 145 14.85 -1.63 -4.83
N GLU A 146 15.35 -2.16 -3.70
CA GLU A 146 15.20 -3.57 -3.35
C GLU A 146 13.72 -3.93 -3.10
N MET A 147 12.99 -3.05 -2.39
CA MET A 147 11.56 -3.24 -2.14
C MET A 147 10.74 -3.28 -3.43
N ILE A 148 11.00 -2.37 -4.37
CA ILE A 148 10.25 -2.36 -5.64
C ILE A 148 10.63 -3.53 -6.55
N GLN A 149 11.88 -4.02 -6.49
CA GLN A 149 12.30 -5.26 -7.15
C GLN A 149 11.53 -6.47 -6.62
N ARG A 150 11.41 -6.59 -5.29
CA ARG A 150 10.66 -7.67 -4.63
C ARG A 150 9.16 -7.62 -4.95
N SER A 151 8.60 -6.43 -5.12
CA SER A 151 7.19 -6.24 -5.45
C SER A 151 6.84 -6.75 -6.87
N GLU A 152 7.85 -6.89 -7.75
CA GLU A 152 7.69 -7.42 -9.10
C GLU A 152 6.67 -6.67 -10.00
N LEU A 153 6.31 -5.43 -9.65
CA LEU A 153 5.30 -4.64 -10.34
C LEU A 153 5.82 -4.00 -11.63
N ILE A 154 7.10 -3.64 -11.68
CA ILE A 154 7.74 -2.96 -12.80
C ILE A 154 8.89 -3.82 -13.37
N PRO A 155 9.16 -3.75 -14.68
CA PRO A 155 10.31 -4.43 -15.26
C PRO A 155 11.60 -3.68 -14.94
N PHE A 156 12.67 -4.43 -14.65
CA PHE A 156 14.04 -3.90 -14.54
C PHE A 156 14.89 -4.23 -15.77
N SER A 157 14.38 -5.07 -16.67
CA SER A 157 15.04 -5.49 -17.90
C SER A 157 14.05 -5.48 -19.05
N LEU A 158 14.54 -5.19 -20.26
CA LEU A 158 13.71 -5.14 -21.47
C LEU A 158 13.00 -6.47 -21.76
N SER A 159 13.62 -7.60 -21.44
CA SER A 159 13.03 -8.94 -21.60
C SER A 159 11.79 -9.18 -20.73
N GLN A 160 11.65 -8.46 -19.62
CA GLN A 160 10.52 -8.62 -18.69
C GLN A 160 9.34 -7.72 -19.07
N VAL A 161 9.53 -6.76 -19.97
CA VAL A 161 8.50 -5.74 -20.28
C VAL A 161 7.19 -6.39 -20.72
N GLU A 162 7.23 -7.32 -21.66
CA GLU A 162 6.02 -7.98 -22.17
C GLU A 162 5.31 -8.81 -21.10
N GLU A 163 6.06 -9.55 -20.28
CA GLU A 163 5.52 -10.35 -19.17
C GLU A 163 4.83 -9.45 -18.14
N LYS A 164 5.47 -8.33 -17.76
CA LYS A 164 4.92 -7.39 -16.79
C LYS A 164 3.72 -6.64 -17.36
N VAL A 165 3.67 -6.34 -18.66
CA VAL A 165 2.49 -5.77 -19.32
C VAL A 165 1.31 -6.76 -19.30
N ALA A 166 1.57 -8.05 -19.53
CA ALA A 166 0.53 -9.08 -19.44
C ALA A 166 0.00 -9.24 -17.99
N ARG A 167 0.89 -9.19 -17.00
CA ARG A 167 0.51 -9.19 -15.58
C ARG A 167 -0.25 -7.93 -15.19
N PHE A 168 0.14 -6.76 -15.72
CA PHE A 168 -0.50 -5.47 -15.45
C PHE A 168 -2.00 -5.48 -15.78
N LYS A 169 -2.40 -6.12 -16.89
CA LYS A 169 -3.82 -6.26 -17.28
C LYS A 169 -4.66 -7.06 -16.29
N LYS A 170 -4.03 -7.88 -15.44
CA LYS A 170 -4.69 -8.71 -14.41
C LYS A 170 -4.60 -8.10 -13.01
N LEU A 171 -3.87 -6.98 -12.84
CA LEU A 171 -3.76 -6.30 -11.56
C LEU A 171 -5.03 -5.53 -11.23
N ASP A 172 -5.27 -5.38 -9.93
CA ASP A 172 -6.38 -4.59 -9.42
C ASP A 172 -6.24 -3.11 -9.78
N GLU A 173 -7.37 -2.43 -10.04
CA GLU A 173 -7.42 -1.01 -10.38
C GLU A 173 -6.70 -0.14 -9.32
N ARG A 174 -6.81 -0.51 -8.05
CA ARG A 174 -6.17 0.19 -6.91
C ARG A 174 -4.65 0.22 -7.02
N ILE A 175 -4.03 -0.86 -7.52
CA ILE A 175 -2.58 -0.92 -7.75
C ILE A 175 -2.23 -0.18 -9.05
N THR A 176 -2.96 -0.44 -10.13
CA THR A 176 -2.67 0.15 -11.46
C THR A 176 -2.71 1.68 -11.44
N ARG A 177 -3.58 2.29 -10.62
CA ARG A 177 -3.66 3.74 -10.42
C ARG A 177 -2.37 4.35 -9.86
N ASN A 178 -1.63 3.61 -9.04
CA ASN A 178 -0.39 4.09 -8.40
C ASN A 178 0.87 3.81 -9.25
N ILE A 179 0.77 3.02 -10.33
CA ILE A 179 1.93 2.68 -11.17
C ILE A 179 2.62 3.90 -11.80
N PRO A 180 1.93 4.93 -12.31
CA PRO A 180 2.60 6.11 -12.85
C PRO A 180 3.52 6.79 -11.83
N ASP A 181 3.08 6.90 -10.58
CA ASP A 181 3.85 7.51 -9.50
C ASP A 181 5.03 6.62 -9.07
N ILE A 182 4.82 5.30 -9.05
CA ILE A 182 5.88 4.31 -8.79
C ILE A 182 6.97 4.38 -9.88
N LEU A 183 6.57 4.45 -11.15
CA LEU A 183 7.49 4.60 -12.28
C LEU A 183 8.31 5.88 -12.16
N TYR A 184 7.64 6.99 -11.84
CA TYR A 184 8.31 8.27 -11.66
C TYR A 184 9.31 8.24 -10.48
N ALA A 185 8.88 7.72 -9.33
CA ALA A 185 9.75 7.57 -8.15
C ALA A 185 10.97 6.70 -8.48
N THR A 186 10.76 5.52 -9.07
CA THR A 186 11.84 4.60 -9.45
C THR A 186 12.82 5.25 -10.42
N MET A 187 12.31 5.92 -11.47
CA MET A 187 13.16 6.61 -12.44
C MET A 187 13.97 7.74 -11.80
N SER A 188 13.34 8.51 -10.89
CA SER A 188 14.01 9.56 -10.12
C SER A 188 15.15 8.99 -9.25
N MET A 189 14.95 7.82 -8.65
CA MET A 189 15.98 7.14 -7.86
C MET A 189 17.16 6.68 -8.72
N ILE A 190 16.87 6.05 -9.87
CA ILE A 190 17.89 5.63 -10.84
C ILE A 190 18.69 6.85 -11.32
N TYR A 191 18.01 7.98 -11.58
CA TYR A 191 18.66 9.24 -11.95
C TYR A 191 19.54 9.81 -10.85
N ALA A 192 19.08 9.75 -9.59
CA ALA A 192 19.89 10.17 -8.45
C ALA A 192 21.15 9.30 -8.27
N GLU A 193 21.04 7.98 -8.44
CA GLU A 193 22.20 7.07 -8.43
C GLU A 193 23.16 7.35 -9.60
N PHE A 194 22.62 7.56 -10.80
CA PHE A 194 23.42 7.89 -11.97
C PHE A 194 24.20 9.20 -11.78
N LYS A 195 23.55 10.23 -11.22
CA LYS A 195 24.19 11.51 -10.91
C LYS A 195 25.31 11.36 -9.88
N LYS A 196 25.10 10.58 -8.81
CA LYS A 196 26.15 10.29 -7.83
C LYS A 196 27.39 9.63 -8.47
N LEU A 197 27.17 8.70 -9.40
CA LEU A 197 28.25 8.05 -10.16
C LEU A 197 28.92 8.99 -11.19
N MET A 198 28.23 10.03 -11.66
CA MET A 198 28.85 11.07 -12.49
C MET A 198 29.74 11.99 -11.66
N ASP A 199 29.29 12.37 -10.45
CA ASP A 199 30.07 13.20 -9.54
C ASP A 199 31.34 12.45 -9.05
N GLU A 200 31.23 11.15 -8.73
CA GLU A 200 32.38 10.31 -8.32
C GLU A 200 33.41 10.05 -9.42
N ASP A 201 33.01 9.95 -10.70
CA ASP A 201 33.96 9.77 -11.82
C ASP A 201 34.90 10.98 -12.01
N THR A 202 34.60 12.12 -11.38
CA THR A 202 35.45 13.30 -11.38
C THR A 202 36.65 13.16 -10.41
N LEU A 203 36.66 12.13 -9.54
CA LEU A 203 37.76 11.83 -8.62
C LEU A 203 38.74 10.81 -9.26
N PRO A 204 40.01 11.18 -9.47
CA PRO A 204 40.98 10.34 -10.15
C PRO A 204 41.46 9.23 -9.20
N GLY A 205 40.83 8.05 -9.24
CA GLY A 205 41.30 6.92 -8.43
C GLY A 205 40.47 5.62 -8.46
N LEU A 206 39.26 5.61 -9.02
CA LEU A 206 38.44 4.39 -9.13
C LEU A 206 38.58 3.71 -10.50
N SER A 207 38.51 2.36 -10.47
CA SER A 207 38.48 1.49 -11.65
C SER A 207 37.36 1.87 -12.61
N THR A 208 37.70 2.65 -13.64
CA THR A 208 36.78 3.24 -14.63
C THR A 208 35.84 2.23 -15.29
N ASP A 209 36.27 0.97 -15.41
CA ASP A 209 35.49 -0.11 -16.01
C ASP A 209 34.25 -0.52 -15.19
N GLU A 210 34.33 -0.56 -13.86
CA GLU A 210 33.19 -0.97 -13.03
C GLU A 210 32.12 0.12 -12.96
N VAL A 211 32.54 1.38 -12.90
CA VAL A 211 31.62 2.53 -12.92
C VAL A 211 30.92 2.63 -14.27
N THR A 212 31.63 2.40 -15.37
CA THR A 212 31.06 2.39 -16.72
C THR A 212 30.01 1.28 -16.87
N LYS A 213 30.29 0.06 -16.41
CA LYS A 213 29.32 -1.05 -16.40
C LYS A 213 28.08 -0.73 -15.57
N LYS A 214 28.27 -0.14 -14.39
CA LYS A 214 27.16 0.25 -13.51
C LYS A 214 26.30 1.35 -14.14
N LYS A 215 26.91 2.33 -14.80
CA LYS A 215 26.21 3.37 -15.57
C LYS A 215 25.38 2.75 -16.70
N GLN A 216 25.96 1.84 -17.48
CA GLN A 216 25.25 1.15 -18.55
C GLN A 216 24.05 0.35 -18.03
N PHE A 217 24.21 -0.33 -16.89
CA PHE A 217 23.12 -1.05 -16.24
C PHE A 217 21.97 -0.13 -15.78
N LEU A 218 22.27 1.05 -15.25
CA LEU A 218 21.25 2.05 -14.91
C LEU A 218 20.52 2.58 -16.16
N LYS A 219 21.25 2.80 -17.26
CA LYS A 219 20.65 3.21 -18.54
C LYS A 219 19.72 2.14 -19.11
N GLU A 220 20.11 0.87 -19.06
CA GLU A 220 19.27 -0.25 -19.51
C GLU A 220 17.99 -0.37 -18.69
N ARG A 221 18.07 -0.19 -17.37
CA ARG A 221 16.91 -0.12 -16.48
C ARG A 221 15.98 1.03 -16.84
N ALA A 222 16.52 2.24 -17.00
CA ALA A 222 15.75 3.41 -17.42
C ALA A 222 14.99 3.16 -18.74
N ARG A 223 15.64 2.55 -19.74
CA ARG A 223 15.03 2.18 -21.02
C ARG A 223 13.93 1.14 -20.88
N SER A 224 14.07 0.19 -19.95
CA SER A 224 13.01 -0.78 -19.67
C SER A 224 11.76 -0.14 -19.08
N LEU A 225 11.93 0.87 -18.22
CA LEU A 225 10.81 1.63 -17.64
C LEU A 225 10.08 2.49 -18.67
N THR A 226 10.82 3.15 -19.58
CA THR A 226 10.21 3.96 -20.65
C THR A 226 9.51 3.09 -21.69
N SER A 227 10.10 1.96 -22.07
CA SER A 227 9.47 0.97 -22.96
C SER A 227 8.19 0.39 -22.34
N PHE A 228 8.21 0.07 -21.05
CA PHE A 228 7.03 -0.38 -20.30
C PHE A 228 5.94 0.69 -20.26
N SER A 229 6.30 1.94 -19.98
CA SER A 229 5.37 3.07 -19.98
C SER A 229 4.70 3.26 -21.34
N GLY A 230 5.47 3.20 -22.43
CA GLY A 230 4.93 3.30 -23.80
C GLY A 230 4.06 2.11 -24.22
N SER A 231 4.27 0.94 -23.61
CA SER A 231 3.51 -0.28 -23.92
C SER A 231 2.18 -0.40 -23.18
N ILE A 232 1.92 0.45 -22.16
CA ILE A 232 0.67 0.45 -21.40
C ILE A 232 -0.31 1.46 -22.03
N PRO A 233 -1.39 0.99 -22.69
CA PRO A 233 -2.38 1.88 -23.27
C PRO A 233 -3.23 2.57 -22.18
N PHE A 234 -3.44 3.88 -22.33
CA PHE A 234 -4.47 4.70 -21.65
C PHE A 234 -4.40 4.94 -20.13
N ARG A 235 -3.32 4.56 -19.42
CA ARG A 235 -3.25 4.73 -17.95
C ARG A 235 -2.13 5.60 -17.41
N ILE A 236 -1.14 5.96 -18.23
CA ILE A 236 -0.05 6.84 -17.80
C ILE A 236 -0.38 8.26 -18.26
N PRO A 237 -0.50 9.24 -17.34
CA PRO A 237 -0.67 10.64 -17.72
C PRO A 237 0.46 11.04 -18.67
N GLY A 238 0.13 11.73 -19.77
CA GLY A 238 1.12 12.10 -20.79
C GLY A 238 2.33 12.85 -20.21
N ASP A 239 2.13 13.59 -19.12
CA ASP A 239 3.18 14.31 -18.41
C ASP A 239 4.17 13.39 -17.68
N VAL A 240 3.71 12.26 -17.11
CA VAL A 240 4.59 11.27 -16.48
C VAL A 240 5.49 10.64 -17.55
N ASN A 241 4.91 10.25 -18.69
CA ASN A 241 5.69 9.65 -19.78
C ASN A 241 6.74 10.63 -20.34
N ARG A 242 6.38 11.91 -20.52
CA ARG A 242 7.33 12.96 -20.93
C ARG A 242 8.46 13.15 -19.92
N LYS A 243 8.15 13.17 -18.62
CA LYS A 243 9.17 13.29 -17.56
C LYS A 243 10.10 12.06 -17.52
N LEU A 244 9.56 10.86 -17.70
CA LEU A 244 10.35 9.63 -17.78
C LEU A 244 11.32 9.67 -18.97
N VAL A 245 10.83 10.01 -20.17
CA VAL A 245 11.67 10.14 -21.37
C VAL A 245 12.73 11.24 -21.20
N GLN A 246 12.37 12.39 -20.60
CA GLN A 246 13.33 13.46 -20.35
C GLN A 246 14.45 13.01 -19.40
N MET A 247 14.12 12.28 -18.34
CA MET A 247 15.13 11.72 -17.42
C MET A 247 16.00 10.66 -18.11
N GLU A 248 15.45 9.85 -19.01
CA GLU A 248 16.22 8.90 -19.82
C GLU A 248 17.21 9.62 -20.75
N ILE A 249 16.76 10.66 -21.46
CA ILE A 249 17.61 11.46 -22.34
C ILE A 249 18.74 12.12 -21.55
N ASN A 250 18.45 12.64 -20.35
CA ASN A 250 19.48 13.23 -19.48
C ASN A 250 20.50 12.21 -18.95
N MET A 251 20.26 10.90 -19.11
CA MET A 251 21.22 9.84 -18.81
C MET A 251 22.01 9.38 -20.04
N HIS A 252 21.66 9.80 -21.26
CA HIS A 252 22.41 9.45 -22.47
C HIS A 252 23.68 10.28 -22.61
#